data_AF-A0A957AQU7-F1
#
_entry.id   AF-A0A957AQU7-F1
#
_cell.length_a   1.000
_cell.length_b   1.000
_cell.length_c   1.000
_cell.angle_alpha   90.00
_cell.angle_beta   90.00
_cell.angle_gamma   90.00
#
_symmetry.space_group_name_H-M   'P 1'
#
loop_
_entity.id
_entity.type
_entity.pdbx_description
1 polymer ?
#
loop_
_entity_poly.entity_id
_entity_poly.type
_entity_poly.pdbx_seq_one_letter_code
_entity_poly.pdbx_strand_id
1 'polypeptide(L)' 'MNCPSCQAENSDNAKFCSNCGTALLQACPQCGAEQPAGANFCNNCGHKLNEAATKPTRQHAP' A
#
# COMPACT_ATOMS: atom_id res chain seq x y z
N MET A 1 0.44 11.89 -8.56
CA MET A 1 0.11 11.86 -7.11
C MET A 1 1.24 12.39 -6.21
N ASN A 2 0.92 13.02 -5.09
CA ASN A 2 1.93 13.45 -4.10
C ASN A 2 2.18 12.35 -3.05
N CYS A 3 3.45 12.15 -2.70
CA CYS A 3 3.82 11.20 -1.66
C CYS A 3 3.28 11.68 -0.30
N PRO A 4 2.53 10.85 0.45
CA PRO A 4 2.02 11.26 1.77
C PRO A 4 3.12 11.37 2.84
N SER A 5 4.32 10.82 2.58
CA SER A 5 5.44 10.81 3.52
C SER A 5 6.36 12.02 3.35
N CYS A 6 6.72 12.37 2.11
CA CYS A 6 7.66 13.48 1.82
C CYS A 6 7.11 14.55 0.87
N GLN A 7 5.84 14.45 0.46
CA GLN A 7 5.15 15.39 -0.42
C GLN A 7 5.69 15.53 -1.86
N ALA A 8 6.74 14.79 -2.22
CA ALA A 8 7.27 14.75 -3.58
C ALA A 8 6.19 14.37 -4.60
N GLU A 9 6.23 14.97 -5.79
CA GLU A 9 5.39 14.61 -6.91
C GLU A 9 5.87 13.29 -7.54
N ASN A 10 4.95 12.36 -7.78
CA ASN A 10 5.21 11.07 -8.39
C ASN A 10 4.13 10.78 -9.44
N SER A 11 4.47 9.93 -10.42
CA SER A 11 3.51 9.43 -11.41
C SER A 11 2.35 8.68 -10.74
N ASP A 12 1.16 8.73 -11.33
CA ASP A 12 -0.04 8.10 -10.73
C ASP A 12 0.02 6.57 -10.66
N ASN A 13 0.96 5.96 -11.39
CA ASN A 13 1.23 4.50 -11.36
C ASN A 13 2.57 4.18 -10.69
N ALA A 14 3.19 5.13 -9.97
CA ALA A 14 4.44 4.87 -9.26
C ALA A 14 4.21 3.86 -8.12
N LYS A 15 4.96 2.76 -8.09
CA LYS A 15 4.90 1.77 -7.01
C LYS A 15 5.52 2.28 -5.71
N PHE A 16 6.59 3.05 -5.84
CA PHE A 16 7.34 3.64 -4.74
C PHE A 16 7.63 5.10 -5.06
N CYS A 17 7.77 5.92 -4.03
CA CYS A 17 8.17 7.30 -4.20
C CYS A 17 9.63 7.37 -4.68
N SER A 18 9.87 8.09 -5.78
CA SER A 18 11.21 8.26 -6.35
C SER A 18 12.16 9.07 -5.45
N ASN A 19 11.63 9.78 -4.46
CA ASN A 19 12.42 10.60 -3.54
C ASN A 19 12.72 9.90 -2.21
N CYS A 20 11.71 9.29 -1.57
CA CYS A 20 11.86 8.70 -0.23
C CYS A 20 11.66 7.18 -0.17
N GLY A 21 11.28 6.53 -1.27
CA GLY A 21 11.05 5.07 -1.33
C GLY A 21 9.75 4.57 -0.70
N THR A 22 8.90 5.45 -0.14
CA THR A 22 7.60 5.04 0.44
C THR A 22 6.72 4.41 -0.63
N ALA A 23 6.08 3.27 -0.32
CA ALA A 23 5.15 2.62 -1.24
C ALA A 23 3.93 3.51 -1.51
N LEU A 24 3.63 3.75 -2.79
CA LEU A 24 2.53 4.58 -3.26
C LEU A 24 1.39 3.75 -3.88
N LEU A 25 1.70 2.52 -4.31
CA LEU A 25 0.75 1.52 -4.80
C LEU A 25 0.97 0.19 -4.06
N GLN A 26 -0.11 -0.56 -3.89
CA GLN A 26 -0.13 -1.91 -3.31
C GLN A 26 -0.88 -2.86 -4.25
N ALA A 27 -0.42 -4.10 -4.37
CA ALA A 27 -1.19 -5.11 -5.09
C ALA A 27 -2.23 -5.71 -4.16
N CYS A 28 -3.45 -5.91 -4.66
CA CYS A 28 -4.47 -6.63 -3.92
C CYS A 28 -4.02 -8.08 -3.71
N PRO A 29 -3.97 -8.59 -2.47
CA PRO A 29 -3.52 -9.97 -2.21
C PRO A 29 -4.50 -11.02 -2.77
N GLN A 30 -5.74 -10.63 -3.05
CA GLN A 30 -6.78 -11.55 -3.52
C GLN A 30 -6.85 -11.65 -5.06
N CYS A 31 -6.56 -10.58 -5.80
CA CYS A 31 -6.69 -10.57 -7.27
C CYS A 31 -5.46 -10.05 -8.01
N GLY A 32 -4.46 -9.50 -7.30
CA GLY A 32 -3.25 -8.93 -7.90
C GLY A 32 -3.41 -7.52 -8.49
N ALA A 33 -4.62 -6.95 -8.52
CA ALA A 33 -4.84 -5.61 -9.05
C ALA A 33 -4.07 -4.54 -8.26
N GLU A 34 -3.45 -3.59 -8.98
CA GLU A 34 -2.72 -2.47 -8.40
C GLU A 34 -3.69 -1.43 -7.83
N GLN A 35 -3.51 -1.06 -6.57
CA GLN A 35 -4.40 -0.19 -5.82
C GLN A 35 -3.60 0.92 -5.11
N PRO A 36 -4.18 2.12 -4.91
CA PRO A 36 -3.50 3.19 -4.19
C PRO A 36 -3.07 2.79 -2.77
N ALA A 37 -1.90 3.25 -2.33
CA ALA A 37 -1.49 3.15 -0.94
C ALA A 37 -2.46 4.00 -0.08
N GLY A 38 -3.29 3.32 0.70
CA GLY A 38 -4.38 3.93 1.48
C GLY A 38 -5.80 3.58 1.01
N ALA A 39 -5.96 2.85 -0.10
CA ALA A 39 -7.25 2.29 -0.45
C ALA A 39 -7.72 1.31 0.65
N ASN A 40 -8.96 1.49 1.14
CA ASN A 40 -9.54 0.58 2.13
C ASN A 40 -10.02 -0.73 1.51
N PHE A 41 -10.48 -0.67 0.26
CA PHE A 41 -11.04 -1.79 -0.49
C PHE A 41 -10.46 -1.82 -1.90
N CYS A 42 -10.40 -3.01 -2.48
CA CYS A 42 -10.01 -3.21 -3.86
C CYS A 42 -11.17 -2.82 -4.78
N ASN A 43 -10.93 -1.88 -5.69
CA ASN A 43 -11.92 -1.44 -6.68
C ASN A 43 -12.16 -2.48 -7.80
N ASN A 44 -11.36 -3.54 -7.85
CA ASN A 44 -11.51 -4.61 -8.85
C ASN A 44 -12.30 -5.82 -8.31
N CYS A 45 -12.02 -6.26 -7.08
CA CYS A 45 -12.64 -7.46 -6.49
C CYS A 45 -13.44 -7.22 -5.20
N GLY A 46 -13.37 -6.01 -4.62
CA GLY A 46 -14.04 -5.68 -3.36
C GLY A 46 -13.33 -6.12 -2.08
N HIS A 47 -12.20 -6.84 -2.18
CA HIS A 47 -11.43 -7.29 -1.01
C HIS A 47 -10.90 -6.12 -0.17
N LYS A 48 -10.92 -6.23 1.17
CA LYS A 48 -10.37 -5.22 2.08
C LYS A 48 -8.84 -5.21 2.01
N LEU A 49 -8.24 -4.05 1.76
CA LEU A 49 -6.79 -3.89 1.65
C LEU A 49 -6.17 -3.35 2.96
N ASN A 50 -6.97 -2.67 3.78
CA ASN A 50 -6.55 -2.11 5.07
C ASN A 50 -6.51 -3.14 6.21
N GLU A 51 -6.41 -4.44 5.90
CA GLU A 51 -6.17 -5.50 6.90
C GLU A 51 -4.68 -5.86 7.03
N ALA A 52 -3.80 -5.11 6.34
CA ALA A 52 -2.34 -5.29 6.40
C ALA A 52 -1.67 -4.68 7.65
N ALA A 53 -2.43 -4.14 8.61
CA ALA A 53 -1.91 -3.68 9.91
C ALA A 53 -2.06 -4.72 11.04
N THR A 54 -2.63 -5.90 10.77
CA THR A 54 -2.55 -7.05 11.68
C THR A 54 -1.60 -8.09 11.12
N LYS A 55 -0.32 -7.74 10.97
CA LYS A 55 0.72 -8.75 11.17
C LYS A 55 0.83 -8.93 12.68
N PRO A 56 0.50 -10.13 13.21
CA PRO A 56 0.52 -10.39 14.63
C PRO A 56 1.92 -10.13 15.15
N THR A 57 2.01 -9.49 16.31
CA THR A 57 3.20 -9.40 17.14
C THR A 57 3.97 -10.72 17.00
N ARG A 58 5.18 -10.68 16.41
CA ARG A 58 6.14 -11.75 16.62
C ARG A 58 6.45 -11.71 18.11
N GLN A 59 5.65 -12.44 18.87
CA GLN A 59 5.91 -12.76 20.26
C GLN A 59 7.26 -13.46 20.24
N HIS A 60 8.28 -12.74 20.70
CA HIS A 60 9.54 -13.35 21.08
C HIS A 60 9.20 -14.28 22.25
N ALA A 61 9.23 -15.59 22.00
CA ALA A 61 9.20 -16.59 23.05
C ALA A 61 10.65 -16.77 23.59
N PRO A 62 10.82 -17.03 24.89
CA PRO A 62 12.07 -16.87 25.63
C PRO A 62 13.22 -17.77 25.17
#